data_AF-A0A6N9L782-F1
#
_entry.id   AF-A0A6N9L782-F1
#
_cell.length_a   1.000
_cell.length_b   1.000
_cell.length_c   1.000
_cell.angle_alpha   90.00
_cell.angle_beta   90.00
_cell.angle_gamma   90.00
#
_symmetry.space_group_name_H-M   'P 1'
#
loop_
_entity.id
_entity.type
_entity.pdbx_description
1 polymer ?
#
loop_
_entity_poly.entity_id
_entity_poly.type
_entity_poly.pdbx_seq_one_letter_code
_entity_poly.pdbx_strand_id
1 'polypeptide(L)'
;MILDISQENKYTETEKEVINYLMNHLDLLEELSINDLAKKTYTSNATIIRLCRKAGYSGYKALKVDLIKEREANKYIVESVDYTTPFQFNETTEEIMKNMFSLYQESIKQVYSSLDINVLKSMADEIIHKKRIFLFSYGDTQTTVINFTNKLVKVNIFPTLATQFGEERHISKRMNKDDYALIISYRGQERLLECVQTLSKNHVRIGLITANKKNSLMAYCDDLIMIPDCEKENRISTFYSQLAFQYVLSNLYAIIYHQVND
;
A
#
# COMPACT_ATOMS: atom_id res chain seq x y z
N MET A 1 23.14 -9.77 -5.39
CA MET A 1 24.25 -8.80 -5.36
C MET A 1 25.09 -9.00 -6.61
N ILE A 2 25.36 -7.96 -7.38
CA ILE A 2 26.14 -8.03 -8.64
C ILE A 2 27.56 -8.59 -8.40
N LEU A 3 28.14 -8.26 -7.25
CA LEU A 3 29.38 -8.86 -6.75
C LEU A 3 29.03 -9.76 -5.56
N ASP A 4 28.79 -11.04 -5.82
CA ASP A 4 28.52 -12.00 -4.74
C ASP A 4 29.83 -12.59 -4.21
N ILE A 5 30.17 -12.22 -2.98
CA ILE A 5 31.40 -12.64 -2.27
C ILE A 5 31.29 -14.11 -1.83
N SER A 6 30.09 -14.70 -1.81
CA SER A 6 29.87 -16.11 -1.44
C SER A 6 30.35 -17.12 -2.49
N GLN A 7 30.81 -16.66 -3.65
CA GLN A 7 31.48 -17.49 -4.65
C GLN A 7 32.97 -17.70 -4.25
N GLU A 8 33.19 -18.44 -3.16
CA GLU A 8 34.50 -18.56 -2.45
C GLU A 8 35.69 -18.96 -3.34
N ASN A 9 35.46 -19.55 -4.52
CA ASN A 9 36.50 -20.01 -5.46
C ASN A 9 36.67 -19.15 -6.73
N LYS A 10 35.93 -18.05 -6.89
CA LYS A 10 35.97 -17.27 -8.14
C LYS A 10 37.05 -16.18 -8.14
N TYR A 11 37.38 -15.59 -6.99
CA TYR A 11 38.25 -14.38 -6.91
C TYR A 11 39.52 -14.64 -6.10
N THR A 12 40.65 -14.02 -6.48
CA THR A 12 41.88 -14.05 -5.67
C THR A 12 41.71 -13.23 -4.40
N GLU A 13 42.57 -13.40 -3.39
CA GLU A 13 42.49 -12.62 -2.15
C GLU A 13 42.55 -11.10 -2.39
N THR A 14 43.44 -10.65 -3.28
CA THR A 14 43.51 -9.24 -3.71
C THR A 14 42.27 -8.77 -4.46
N GLU A 15 41.60 -9.64 -5.21
CA GLU A 15 40.32 -9.32 -5.86
C GLU A 15 39.19 -9.23 -4.84
N LYS A 16 39.17 -10.11 -3.83
CA LYS A 16 38.22 -10.09 -2.72
C LYS A 16 38.36 -8.82 -1.88
N GLU A 17 39.58 -8.35 -1.62
CA GLU A 17 39.82 -7.07 -0.94
C GLU A 17 39.19 -5.89 -1.70
N VAL A 18 39.36 -5.85 -3.03
CA VAL A 18 38.75 -4.82 -3.87
C VAL A 18 37.22 -4.92 -3.85
N ILE A 19 36.66 -6.13 -3.94
CA ILE A 19 35.21 -6.35 -3.85
C ILE A 19 34.68 -5.89 -2.48
N ASN A 20 35.31 -6.31 -1.38
CA ASN A 20 34.92 -5.93 -0.03
C ASN A 20 34.94 -4.42 0.16
N TYR A 21 35.98 -3.75 -0.36
CA TYR A 21 36.05 -2.28 -0.31
C TYR A 21 34.86 -1.64 -1.03
N LEU A 22 34.56 -2.08 -2.26
CA LEU A 22 33.43 -1.56 -3.03
C LEU A 22 32.10 -1.79 -2.31
N MET A 23 31.90 -2.99 -1.73
CA MET A 23 30.67 -3.34 -1.04
C MET A 23 30.45 -2.60 0.28
N ASN A 24 31.52 -2.30 1.02
CA ASN A 24 31.45 -1.56 2.28
C ASN A 24 31.42 -0.03 2.10
N HIS A 25 31.63 0.46 0.88
CA HIS A 25 31.72 1.90 0.58
C HIS A 25 30.88 2.28 -0.66
N LEU A 26 29.72 1.65 -0.82
CA LEU A 26 28.79 1.92 -1.94
C LEU A 26 28.38 3.40 -2.01
N ASP A 27 28.36 4.11 -0.88
CA ASP A 27 27.95 5.52 -0.79
C ASP A 27 28.95 6.46 -1.47
N LEU A 28 30.23 6.09 -1.45
CA LEU A 28 31.34 6.87 -2.00
C LEU A 28 31.58 6.59 -3.49
N LEU A 29 30.79 5.69 -4.10
CA LEU A 29 31.06 5.20 -5.46
C LEU A 29 31.07 6.32 -6.49
N GLU A 30 30.21 7.34 -6.38
CA GLU A 30 30.09 8.44 -7.35
C GLU A 30 31.40 9.20 -7.56
N GLU A 31 32.13 9.47 -6.48
CA GLU A 31 33.40 10.20 -6.50
C GLU A 31 34.62 9.27 -6.61
N LEU A 32 34.46 7.99 -6.30
CA LEU A 32 35.57 7.03 -6.30
C LEU A 32 36.09 6.74 -7.72
N SER A 33 37.27 7.27 -8.05
CA SER A 33 37.97 6.95 -9.29
C SER A 33 38.70 5.61 -9.18
N ILE A 34 39.08 5.02 -10.33
CA ILE A 34 39.86 3.77 -10.34
C ILE A 34 41.23 3.93 -9.66
N ASN A 35 41.84 5.10 -9.78
CA ASN A 35 43.13 5.41 -9.15
C ASN A 35 42.99 5.48 -7.63
N ASP A 36 41.88 6.03 -7.13
CA ASP A 36 41.61 6.12 -5.70
C ASP A 36 41.30 4.74 -5.12
N LEU A 37 40.52 3.94 -5.85
CA LEU A 37 40.25 2.54 -5.48
C LEU A 37 41.55 1.72 -5.42
N ALA A 38 42.44 1.86 -6.39
CA ALA A 38 43.75 1.20 -6.40
C ALA A 38 44.59 1.58 -5.17
N LYS A 39 44.65 2.87 -4.84
CA LYS A 39 45.35 3.34 -3.64
C LYS A 39 44.73 2.81 -2.34
N LYS A 40 43.39 2.87 -2.23
CA LYS A 40 42.64 2.46 -1.02
C LYS A 40 42.68 0.96 -0.76
N THR A 41 42.87 0.15 -1.81
CA THR A 41 42.94 -1.31 -1.74
C THR A 41 44.38 -1.83 -1.85
N TYR A 42 45.38 -0.96 -1.92
CA TYR A 42 46.79 -1.33 -2.16
C TYR A 42 46.98 -2.23 -3.40
N THR A 43 46.17 -2.02 -4.43
CA THR A 43 46.22 -2.77 -5.69
C THR A 43 46.62 -1.89 -6.88
N SER A 44 46.75 -2.49 -8.06
CA SER A 44 47.01 -1.76 -9.31
C SER A 44 45.72 -1.60 -10.14
N ASN A 45 45.65 -0.55 -10.95
CA ASN A 45 44.55 -0.37 -11.92
C ASN A 45 44.37 -1.59 -12.84
N ALA A 46 45.46 -2.24 -13.23
CA ALA A 46 45.42 -3.45 -14.07
C ALA A 46 44.73 -4.62 -13.34
N THR A 47 44.92 -4.76 -12.03
CA THR A 47 44.21 -5.75 -11.21
C THR A 47 42.72 -5.46 -11.17
N ILE A 48 42.32 -4.21 -10.92
CA ILE A 48 40.91 -3.80 -10.88
C ILE A 48 40.22 -4.02 -12.24
N ILE A 49 40.89 -3.70 -13.35
CA ILE A 49 40.34 -3.93 -14.70
C ILE A 49 40.14 -5.43 -14.97
N ARG A 50 41.11 -6.28 -14.57
CA ARG A 50 40.97 -7.73 -14.69
C ARG A 50 39.80 -8.26 -13.87
N LEU A 51 39.65 -7.79 -12.63
CA LEU A 51 38.50 -8.10 -11.79
C LEU A 51 37.18 -7.74 -12.48
N CYS A 52 37.06 -6.51 -13.01
CA CYS A 52 35.84 -6.07 -13.70
C CYS A 52 35.50 -7.00 -14.88
N ARG A 53 36.50 -7.35 -15.70
CA ARG A 53 36.31 -8.28 -16.82
C ARG A 53 35.91 -9.68 -16.37
N LYS A 54 36.51 -10.17 -15.28
CA LYS A 54 36.18 -11.47 -14.66
C LYS A 54 34.75 -11.50 -14.10
N ALA A 55 34.25 -10.34 -13.65
CA ALA A 55 32.87 -10.14 -13.23
C ALA A 55 31.89 -9.91 -14.40
N GLY A 56 32.35 -9.91 -15.66
CA GLY A 56 31.51 -9.76 -16.85
C GLY A 56 31.38 -8.31 -17.37
N TYR A 57 32.16 -7.38 -16.84
CA TYR A 57 32.12 -5.96 -17.20
C TYR A 57 33.24 -5.55 -18.14
N SER A 58 32.96 -4.62 -19.05
CA SER A 58 33.97 -4.05 -19.96
C SER A 58 35.09 -3.28 -19.25
N GLY A 59 34.83 -2.82 -18.02
CA GLY A 59 35.80 -2.17 -17.14
C GLY A 59 35.16 -1.53 -15.90
N TYR A 60 35.94 -0.79 -15.13
CA TYR A 60 35.51 -0.20 -13.86
C TYR A 60 34.32 0.74 -13.98
N LYS A 61 34.27 1.57 -15.05
CA LYS A 61 33.16 2.50 -15.25
C LYS A 61 31.82 1.76 -15.42
N ALA A 62 31.81 0.65 -16.17
CA ALA A 62 30.62 -0.15 -16.38
C ALA A 62 30.17 -0.83 -15.07
N LEU A 63 31.11 -1.43 -14.32
CA LEU A 63 30.83 -2.00 -13.00
C LEU A 63 30.28 -0.95 -12.02
N LYS A 64 30.91 0.24 -11.96
CA LYS A 64 30.50 1.35 -11.08
C LYS A 64 29.08 1.82 -11.39
N VAL A 65 28.71 1.96 -12.67
CA VAL A 65 27.35 2.34 -13.07
C VAL A 65 26.33 1.32 -12.57
N ASP A 66 26.60 0.03 -12.72
CA ASP A 66 25.65 -0.99 -12.32
C ASP A 66 25.61 -1.20 -10.79
N LEU A 67 26.72 -1.01 -10.08
CA LEU A 67 26.72 -0.95 -8.61
C LEU A 67 25.93 0.26 -8.07
N ILE A 68 26.01 1.43 -8.73
CA ILE A 68 25.19 2.60 -8.36
C ILE A 68 23.71 2.30 -8.61
N LYS A 69 23.36 1.70 -9.75
CA LYS A 69 21.98 1.27 -10.03
C LYS A 69 21.49 0.22 -9.04
N GLU A 70 22.32 -0.74 -8.67
CA GLU A 70 21.96 -1.76 -7.67
C GLU A 70 21.81 -1.11 -6.29
N ARG A 71 22.67 -0.17 -5.89
CA ARG A 71 22.49 0.63 -4.67
C ARG A 71 21.18 1.41 -4.70
N GLU A 72 20.86 2.04 -5.83
CA GLU A 72 19.59 2.77 -5.99
C GLU A 72 18.39 1.82 -5.97
N ALA A 73 18.46 0.67 -6.62
CA ALA A 73 17.43 -0.37 -6.55
C ALA A 73 17.28 -0.94 -5.13
N ASN A 74 18.40 -1.10 -4.42
CA ASN A 74 18.46 -1.60 -3.04
C ASN A 74 18.08 -0.54 -2.01
N LYS A 75 18.17 0.77 -2.33
CA LYS A 75 17.51 1.82 -1.53
C LYS A 75 16.00 1.61 -1.45
N TYR A 76 15.42 0.92 -2.44
CA TYR A 76 14.02 0.51 -2.50
C TYR A 76 13.80 -0.99 -2.21
N ILE A 77 14.84 -1.73 -1.81
CA ILE A 77 14.61 -3.07 -1.25
C ILE A 77 14.04 -2.84 0.15
N VAL A 78 12.77 -3.21 0.24
CA VAL A 78 11.89 -3.16 1.40
C VAL A 78 12.53 -3.95 2.54
N GLU A 79 13.16 -3.25 3.49
CA GLU A 79 13.06 -3.69 4.89
C GLU A 79 11.57 -3.80 5.20
N SER A 80 11.16 -4.87 5.89
CA SER A 80 9.74 -5.16 6.15
C SER A 80 9.02 -3.89 6.66
N VAL A 81 8.08 -3.37 5.87
CA VAL A 81 7.31 -2.18 6.24
C VAL A 81 6.55 -2.45 7.54
N ASP A 82 6.77 -1.61 8.55
CA ASP A 82 5.92 -1.58 9.74
C ASP A 82 4.74 -0.64 9.50
N TYR A 83 3.56 -1.20 9.32
CA TYR A 83 2.32 -0.43 9.14
C TYR A 83 1.77 0.17 10.44
N THR A 84 2.23 -0.32 11.59
CA THR A 84 1.76 0.07 12.93
C THR A 84 2.58 1.24 13.46
N THR A 85 3.89 1.17 13.29
CA THR A 85 4.86 2.19 13.73
C THR A 85 5.90 2.41 12.63
N PRO A 86 5.53 3.11 11.53
CA PRO A 86 6.38 3.24 10.36
C PRO A 86 7.67 4.02 10.60
N PHE A 87 7.79 4.74 11.70
CA PHE A 87 8.98 5.48 12.05
C PHE A 87 9.19 5.52 13.58
N GLN A 88 10.44 5.71 13.99
CA GLN A 88 10.89 5.69 15.39
C GLN A 88 11.36 7.07 15.87
N PHE A 89 11.45 7.25 17.19
CA PHE A 89 11.78 8.54 17.80
C PHE A 89 13.18 9.07 17.44
N ASN A 90 14.13 8.18 17.14
CA ASN A 90 15.53 8.52 16.85
C ASN A 90 15.84 8.64 15.34
N GLU A 91 14.85 8.49 14.47
CA GLU A 91 15.03 8.63 13.03
C GLU A 91 15.11 10.11 12.60
N THR A 92 15.95 10.36 11.60
CA THR A 92 16.06 11.65 10.93
C THR A 92 14.82 11.94 10.09
N THR A 93 14.63 13.22 9.72
CA THR A 93 13.51 13.61 8.84
C THR A 93 13.56 12.89 7.48
N GLU A 94 14.74 12.64 6.92
CA GLU A 94 14.89 11.93 5.65
C GLU A 94 14.45 10.46 5.76
N GLU A 95 14.82 9.79 6.87
CA GLU A 95 14.39 8.42 7.15
C GLU A 95 12.88 8.33 7.34
N ILE A 96 12.26 9.25 8.10
CA ILE A 96 10.80 9.32 8.25
C ILE A 96 10.12 9.47 6.88
N MET A 97 10.62 10.36 6.02
CA MET A 97 10.08 10.55 4.67
C MET A 97 10.20 9.29 3.82
N LYS A 98 11.35 8.60 3.88
CA LYS A 98 11.60 7.35 3.15
C LYS A 98 10.69 6.22 3.65
N ASN A 99 10.50 6.10 4.96
CA ASN A 99 9.65 5.08 5.56
C ASN A 99 8.18 5.31 5.18
N MET A 100 7.70 6.54 5.24
CA MET A 100 6.34 6.90 4.80
C MET A 100 6.12 6.65 3.31
N PHE A 101 7.12 6.96 2.47
CA PHE A 101 7.07 6.65 1.04
C PHE A 101 6.94 5.14 0.79
N SER A 102 7.79 4.34 1.45
CA SER A 102 7.81 2.88 1.33
C SER A 102 6.51 2.25 1.83
N LEU A 103 6.00 2.73 2.97
CA LEU A 103 4.70 2.36 3.51
C LEU A 103 3.61 2.53 2.47
N TYR A 104 3.48 3.72 1.87
CA TYR A 104 2.40 4.01 0.93
C TYR A 104 2.52 3.22 -0.38
N GLN A 105 3.73 3.05 -0.91
CA GLN A 105 3.94 2.23 -2.10
C GLN A 105 3.50 0.78 -1.87
N GLU A 106 3.96 0.17 -0.78
CA GLU A 106 3.62 -1.23 -0.49
C GLU A 106 2.14 -1.38 -0.10
N SER A 107 1.56 -0.40 0.59
CA SER A 107 0.12 -0.37 0.91
C SER A 107 -0.73 -0.47 -0.35
N ILE A 108 -0.47 0.41 -1.34
CA ILE A 108 -1.23 0.44 -2.59
C ILE A 108 -1.05 -0.88 -3.34
N LYS A 109 0.19 -1.39 -3.42
CA LYS A 109 0.50 -2.65 -4.10
C LYS A 109 -0.23 -3.84 -3.48
N GLN A 110 -0.27 -3.94 -2.16
CA GLN A 110 -0.95 -5.02 -1.46
C GLN A 110 -2.46 -4.95 -1.63
N VAL A 111 -3.04 -3.76 -1.49
CA VAL A 111 -4.49 -3.57 -1.71
C VAL A 111 -4.85 -3.89 -3.15
N TYR A 112 -4.14 -3.34 -4.15
CA TYR A 112 -4.37 -3.64 -5.56
C TYR A 112 -4.38 -5.15 -5.85
N SER A 113 -3.43 -5.88 -5.27
CA SER A 113 -3.30 -7.33 -5.46
C SER A 113 -4.42 -8.14 -4.80
N SER A 114 -5.18 -7.56 -3.86
CA SER A 114 -6.27 -8.23 -3.15
C SER A 114 -7.67 -7.91 -3.67
N LEU A 115 -7.81 -6.96 -4.61
CA LEU A 115 -9.12 -6.50 -5.08
C LEU A 115 -9.74 -7.48 -6.07
N ASP A 116 -11.02 -7.81 -5.84
CA ASP A 116 -11.85 -8.53 -6.78
C ASP A 116 -12.58 -7.53 -7.70
N ILE A 117 -12.26 -7.60 -8.99
CA ILE A 117 -12.83 -6.74 -10.03
C ILE A 117 -14.34 -6.92 -10.16
N ASN A 118 -14.85 -8.15 -10.00
CA ASN A 118 -16.28 -8.43 -10.16
C ASN A 118 -17.07 -7.85 -9.00
N VAL A 119 -16.54 -7.94 -7.78
CA VAL A 119 -17.18 -7.32 -6.61
C VAL A 119 -17.17 -5.80 -6.72
N LEU A 120 -16.07 -5.19 -7.18
CA LEU A 120 -16.02 -3.75 -7.42
C LEU A 120 -17.05 -3.28 -8.45
N LYS A 121 -17.23 -4.02 -9.54
CA LYS A 121 -18.27 -3.74 -10.55
C LYS A 121 -19.68 -3.87 -9.97
N SER A 122 -19.95 -4.97 -9.25
CA SER A 122 -21.22 -5.19 -8.55
C SER A 122 -21.57 -4.03 -7.62
N MET A 123 -20.61 -3.59 -6.79
CA MET A 123 -20.81 -2.45 -5.90
C MET A 123 -21.02 -1.13 -6.65
N ALA A 124 -20.33 -0.91 -7.77
CA ALA A 124 -20.53 0.28 -8.61
C ALA A 124 -21.94 0.30 -9.20
N ASP A 125 -22.41 -0.83 -9.74
CA ASP A 125 -23.73 -0.97 -10.33
C ASP A 125 -24.83 -0.71 -9.28
N GLU A 126 -24.68 -1.23 -8.06
CA GLU A 126 -25.60 -0.94 -6.94
C GLU A 126 -25.63 0.55 -6.60
N ILE A 127 -24.48 1.24 -6.58
CA ILE A 127 -24.41 2.67 -6.29
C ILE A 127 -25.08 3.52 -7.39
N ILE A 128 -24.98 3.10 -8.66
CA ILE A 128 -25.57 3.81 -9.80
C ILE A 128 -27.09 3.65 -9.83
N HIS A 129 -27.60 2.44 -9.62
CA HIS A 129 -28.99 2.11 -9.93
C HIS A 129 -29.94 2.16 -8.73
N LYS A 130 -29.44 2.14 -7.49
CA LYS A 130 -30.30 2.19 -6.30
C LYS A 130 -30.81 3.59 -6.02
N LYS A 131 -32.02 3.67 -5.46
CA LYS A 131 -32.73 4.94 -5.26
C LYS A 131 -32.06 5.81 -4.21
N ARG A 132 -31.55 5.20 -3.14
CA ARG A 132 -30.85 5.90 -2.06
C ARG A 132 -29.63 5.08 -1.64
N ILE A 133 -28.52 5.79 -1.41
CA ILE A 133 -27.26 5.20 -0.99
C ILE A 133 -26.94 5.68 0.43
N PHE A 134 -26.67 4.75 1.33
CA PHE A 134 -26.30 5.04 2.71
C PHE A 134 -24.93 4.45 3.03
N LEU A 135 -24.04 5.30 3.56
CA LEU A 135 -22.68 4.93 3.93
C LEU A 135 -22.57 4.82 5.44
N PHE A 136 -21.87 3.79 5.92
CA PHE A 136 -21.67 3.54 7.35
C PHE A 136 -20.16 3.45 7.63
N SER A 137 -19.66 4.38 8.46
CA SER A 137 -18.26 4.39 8.91
C SER A 137 -18.11 5.21 10.19
N TYR A 138 -17.05 4.99 10.97
CA TYR A 138 -16.76 5.78 12.17
C TYR A 138 -15.28 6.14 12.25
N GLY A 139 -14.97 7.11 13.11
CA GLY A 139 -13.60 7.56 13.37
C GLY A 139 -12.93 8.10 12.11
N ASP A 140 -11.63 7.93 12.02
CA ASP A 140 -10.78 8.44 10.92
C ASP A 140 -11.20 7.95 9.52
N THR A 141 -11.92 6.83 9.45
CA THR A 141 -12.49 6.32 8.20
C THR A 141 -13.54 7.27 7.61
N GLN A 142 -14.29 8.01 8.44
CA GLN A 142 -15.31 8.96 7.97
C GLN A 142 -14.71 10.04 7.06
N THR A 143 -13.49 10.50 7.31
CA THR A 143 -12.81 11.49 6.46
C THR A 143 -12.65 10.98 5.03
N THR A 144 -12.25 9.72 4.87
CA THR A 144 -12.13 9.07 3.56
C THR A 144 -13.50 8.88 2.90
N VAL A 145 -14.53 8.52 3.68
CA VAL A 145 -15.90 8.36 3.18
C VAL A 145 -16.48 9.70 2.72
N ILE A 146 -16.28 10.79 3.45
CA ILE A 146 -16.71 12.15 3.05
C ILE A 146 -15.99 12.59 1.76
N ASN A 147 -14.71 12.25 1.58
CA ASN A 147 -14.03 12.50 0.31
C ASN A 147 -14.71 11.75 -0.85
N PHE A 148 -15.13 10.50 -0.63
CA PHE A 148 -15.85 9.71 -1.62
C PHE A 148 -17.26 10.28 -1.91
N THR A 149 -18.01 10.74 -0.90
CA THR A 149 -19.31 11.40 -1.13
C THR A 149 -19.14 12.65 -2.00
N ASN A 150 -18.12 13.46 -1.76
CA ASN A 150 -17.82 14.65 -2.56
C ASN A 150 -17.49 14.32 -4.02
N LYS A 151 -16.90 13.15 -4.29
CA LYS A 151 -16.67 12.67 -5.65
C LYS A 151 -17.97 12.23 -6.33
N LEU A 152 -18.80 11.46 -5.64
CA LEU A 152 -20.09 10.98 -6.17
C LEU A 152 -21.05 12.11 -6.58
N VAL A 153 -21.02 13.25 -5.89
CA VAL A 153 -21.81 14.44 -6.28
C VAL A 153 -21.48 14.91 -7.71
N LYS A 154 -20.24 14.71 -8.19
CA LYS A 154 -19.83 15.10 -9.55
C LYS A 154 -20.46 14.26 -10.66
N VAL A 155 -21.02 13.10 -10.31
CA VAL A 155 -21.76 12.20 -11.21
C VAL A 155 -23.24 12.11 -10.81
N ASN A 156 -23.75 13.14 -10.13
CA ASN A 156 -25.16 13.27 -9.74
C ASN A 156 -25.65 12.18 -8.76
N ILE A 157 -24.76 11.64 -7.92
CA ILE A 157 -25.10 10.66 -6.87
C ILE A 157 -24.88 11.30 -5.50
N PHE A 158 -25.92 11.31 -4.65
CA PHE A 158 -25.94 12.02 -3.36
C PHE A 158 -26.11 11.04 -2.20
N PRO A 159 -25.05 10.31 -1.80
CA PRO A 159 -25.13 9.37 -0.69
C PRO A 159 -25.28 10.09 0.66
N THR A 160 -25.94 9.43 1.62
CA THR A 160 -26.05 9.91 3.01
C THR A 160 -25.07 9.15 3.90
N LEU A 161 -24.23 9.85 4.67
CA LEU A 161 -23.43 9.24 5.73
C LEU A 161 -24.34 8.96 6.93
N ALA A 162 -24.82 7.72 7.08
CA ALA A 162 -25.82 7.35 8.07
C ALA A 162 -25.32 7.50 9.52
N THR A 163 -24.01 7.38 9.73
CA THR A 163 -23.36 7.49 11.04
C THR A 163 -22.96 8.92 11.40
N GLN A 164 -23.23 9.92 10.54
CA GLN A 164 -22.79 11.30 10.74
C GLN A 164 -23.29 11.90 12.06
N PHE A 165 -24.54 11.59 12.43
CA PHE A 165 -25.22 12.18 13.59
C PHE A 165 -25.64 11.16 14.65
N GLY A 166 -25.17 9.91 14.56
CA GLY A 166 -25.57 8.86 15.51
C GLY A 166 -26.96 8.26 15.25
N GLU A 167 -27.57 8.56 14.10
CA GLU A 167 -28.93 8.13 13.73
C GLU A 167 -28.96 6.81 12.94
N GLU A 168 -27.83 6.10 12.86
CA GLU A 168 -27.67 4.89 12.04
C GLU A 168 -28.75 3.82 12.30
N ARG A 169 -29.20 3.67 13.55
CA ARG A 169 -30.24 2.71 13.93
C ARG A 169 -31.61 3.11 13.40
N HIS A 170 -31.95 4.39 13.47
CA HIS A 170 -33.22 4.90 12.95
C HIS A 170 -33.26 4.86 11.43
N ILE A 171 -32.15 5.23 10.78
CA ILE A 171 -31.98 5.15 9.33
C ILE A 171 -32.13 3.70 8.87
N SER A 172 -31.41 2.76 9.50
CA SER A 172 -31.44 1.34 9.11
C SER A 172 -32.86 0.74 9.15
N LYS A 173 -33.67 1.12 10.14
CA LYS A 173 -35.07 0.68 10.27
C LYS A 173 -35.98 1.19 9.14
N ARG A 174 -35.59 2.25 8.42
CA ARG A 174 -36.37 2.88 7.34
C ARG A 174 -35.83 2.59 5.94
N MET A 175 -34.67 1.94 5.85
CA MET A 175 -34.13 1.44 4.60
C MET A 175 -34.88 0.18 4.15
N ASN A 176 -34.95 -0.04 2.84
CA ASN A 176 -35.61 -1.18 2.20
C ASN A 176 -34.84 -1.62 0.94
N LYS A 177 -35.38 -2.62 0.24
CA LYS A 177 -34.78 -3.21 -0.97
C LYS A 177 -34.41 -2.25 -2.11
N ASP A 178 -34.98 -1.05 -2.16
CA ASP A 178 -34.66 -0.04 -3.18
C ASP A 178 -33.42 0.79 -2.81
N ASP A 179 -32.86 0.57 -1.62
CA ASP A 179 -31.68 1.25 -1.10
C ASP A 179 -30.45 0.35 -1.13
N TYR A 180 -29.27 0.99 -1.07
CA TYR A 180 -27.98 0.33 -0.89
C TYR A 180 -27.30 0.80 0.40
N ALA A 181 -26.74 -0.14 1.15
CA ALA A 181 -25.89 0.15 2.30
C ALA A 181 -24.43 -0.23 2.00
N LEU A 182 -23.50 0.70 2.14
CA LEU A 182 -22.07 0.43 2.06
C LEU A 182 -21.41 0.67 3.42
N ILE A 183 -20.94 -0.39 4.06
CA ILE A 183 -20.21 -0.33 5.31
C ILE A 183 -18.70 -0.34 5.02
N ILE A 184 -17.99 0.65 5.56
CA ILE A 184 -16.52 0.72 5.52
C ILE A 184 -16.00 0.69 6.96
N SER A 185 -15.30 -0.40 7.32
CA SER A 185 -14.80 -0.59 8.67
C SER A 185 -13.61 -1.52 8.71
N TYR A 186 -12.47 -1.06 9.25
CA TYR A 186 -11.23 -1.84 9.24
C TYR A 186 -11.34 -3.13 10.05
N ARG A 187 -11.73 -3.03 11.32
CA ARG A 187 -11.86 -4.18 12.23
C ARG A 187 -13.26 -4.79 12.28
N GLY A 188 -14.25 -4.17 11.65
CA GLY A 188 -15.65 -4.47 11.94
C GLY A 188 -16.04 -3.92 13.30
N GLN A 189 -17.12 -3.16 13.35
CA GLN A 189 -17.60 -2.58 14.61
C GLN A 189 -18.85 -3.31 15.05
N GLU A 190 -18.80 -3.91 16.24
CA GLU A 190 -19.97 -4.54 16.88
C GLU A 190 -21.14 -3.57 17.00
N ARG A 191 -20.86 -2.27 17.14
CA ARG A 191 -21.89 -1.22 17.17
C ARG A 191 -22.78 -1.21 15.91
N LEU A 192 -22.26 -1.62 14.76
CA LEU A 192 -23.02 -1.70 13.51
C LEU A 192 -23.81 -3.01 13.37
N LEU A 193 -23.58 -4.01 14.22
CA LEU A 193 -24.19 -5.34 14.05
C LEU A 193 -25.72 -5.28 14.05
N GLU A 194 -26.34 -4.54 14.98
CA GLU A 194 -27.79 -4.37 15.00
C GLU A 194 -28.31 -3.67 13.73
N CYS A 195 -27.56 -2.68 13.23
CA CYS A 195 -27.90 -1.96 12.00
C CYS A 195 -27.88 -2.92 10.81
N VAL A 196 -26.78 -3.65 10.61
CA VAL A 196 -26.61 -4.59 9.50
C VAL A 196 -27.64 -5.72 9.56
N GLN A 197 -27.92 -6.26 10.75
CA GLN A 197 -29.01 -7.24 10.93
C GLN A 197 -30.38 -6.67 10.54
N THR A 198 -30.65 -5.41 10.88
CA THR A 198 -31.90 -4.74 10.51
C THR A 198 -32.00 -4.52 9.00
N LEU A 199 -30.90 -4.08 8.37
CA LEU A 199 -30.80 -3.89 6.92
C LEU A 199 -31.07 -5.21 6.17
N SER A 200 -30.44 -6.30 6.62
CA SER A 200 -30.63 -7.64 6.05
C SER A 200 -32.08 -8.12 6.18
N LYS A 201 -32.71 -7.93 7.35
CA LYS A 201 -34.15 -8.20 7.55
C LYS A 201 -35.06 -7.38 6.63
N ASN A 202 -34.65 -6.17 6.28
CA ASN A 202 -35.38 -5.28 5.38
C ASN A 202 -35.07 -5.54 3.90
N HIS A 203 -34.29 -6.58 3.59
CA HIS A 203 -33.85 -6.95 2.24
C HIS A 203 -33.09 -5.82 1.52
N VAL A 204 -32.40 -4.97 2.28
CA VAL A 204 -31.44 -4.00 1.75
C VAL A 204 -30.23 -4.79 1.25
N ARG A 205 -29.68 -4.43 0.08
CA ARG A 205 -28.40 -4.98 -0.39
C ARG A 205 -27.24 -4.28 0.31
N ILE A 206 -26.28 -5.05 0.81
CA ILE A 206 -25.26 -4.59 1.73
C ILE A 206 -23.86 -4.91 1.20
N GLY A 207 -23.07 -3.87 0.92
CA GLY A 207 -21.64 -3.98 0.65
C GLY A 207 -20.80 -3.76 1.91
N LEU A 208 -19.71 -4.50 2.04
CA LEU A 208 -18.73 -4.37 3.13
C LEU A 208 -17.31 -4.24 2.58
N ILE A 209 -16.58 -3.21 3.04
CA ILE A 209 -15.14 -3.04 2.83
C ILE A 209 -14.44 -3.16 4.20
N THR A 210 -13.62 -4.19 4.40
CA THR A 210 -13.02 -4.49 5.71
C THR A 210 -11.67 -5.19 5.59
N ALA A 211 -10.87 -5.15 6.68
CA ALA A 211 -9.64 -5.93 6.80
C ALA A 211 -9.84 -7.20 7.65
N ASN A 212 -10.82 -7.20 8.54
CA ASN A 212 -11.03 -8.30 9.49
C ASN A 212 -11.81 -9.47 8.88
N LYS A 213 -11.11 -10.60 8.67
CA LYS A 213 -11.69 -11.86 8.16
C LYS A 213 -12.65 -12.55 9.14
N LYS A 214 -12.61 -12.20 10.42
CA LYS A 214 -13.48 -12.76 11.49
C LYS A 214 -14.63 -11.82 11.86
N ASN A 215 -14.96 -10.89 10.97
CA ASN A 215 -15.95 -9.86 11.22
C ASN A 215 -17.38 -10.44 11.19
N SER A 216 -18.11 -10.30 12.30
CA SER A 216 -19.49 -10.79 12.45
C SER A 216 -20.49 -10.13 11.50
N LEU A 217 -20.15 -8.96 10.94
CA LEU A 217 -20.98 -8.27 9.93
C LEU A 217 -21.04 -9.05 8.61
N MET A 218 -20.00 -9.82 8.26
CA MET A 218 -19.88 -10.52 6.97
C MET A 218 -21.05 -11.47 6.69
N ALA A 219 -21.64 -12.07 7.73
CA ALA A 219 -22.75 -13.02 7.59
C ALA A 219 -24.04 -12.40 7.03
N TYR A 220 -24.11 -11.08 6.93
CA TYR A 220 -25.29 -10.32 6.51
C TYR A 220 -25.04 -9.49 5.25
N CYS A 221 -23.82 -9.55 4.69
CA CYS A 221 -23.41 -8.74 3.55
C CYS A 221 -23.46 -9.53 2.24
N ASP A 222 -23.87 -8.87 1.17
CA ASP A 222 -23.99 -9.45 -0.17
C ASP A 222 -22.70 -9.29 -0.98
N ASP A 223 -22.03 -8.15 -0.84
CA ASP A 223 -20.79 -7.83 -1.54
C ASP A 223 -19.66 -7.56 -0.53
N LEU A 224 -18.48 -8.16 -0.75
CA LEU A 224 -17.36 -8.08 0.20
C LEU A 224 -16.04 -7.74 -0.49
N ILE A 225 -15.44 -6.63 -0.10
CA ILE A 225 -14.05 -6.30 -0.41
C ILE A 225 -13.20 -6.49 0.85
N MET A 226 -12.29 -7.45 0.77
CA MET A 226 -11.27 -7.67 1.79
C MET A 226 -9.99 -6.91 1.42
N ILE A 227 -9.62 -5.92 2.24
CA ILE A 227 -8.28 -5.33 2.20
C ILE A 227 -7.33 -6.11 3.13
N PRO A 228 -6.01 -6.09 2.90
CA PRO A 228 -5.06 -6.76 3.79
C PRO A 228 -5.09 -6.17 5.22
N ASP A 229 -4.98 -7.02 6.24
CA ASP A 229 -4.92 -6.65 7.66
C ASP A 229 -3.47 -6.45 8.08
N CYS A 230 -2.97 -5.23 7.87
CA CYS A 230 -1.57 -4.87 8.09
C CYS A 230 -1.36 -4.02 9.37
N GLU A 231 -2.37 -3.27 9.80
CA GLU A 231 -2.28 -2.41 10.98
C GLU A 231 -2.73 -3.12 12.26
N LYS A 232 -1.97 -2.96 13.35
CA LYS A 232 -2.34 -3.44 14.68
C LYS A 232 -3.15 -2.40 15.47
N GLU A 233 -3.66 -2.80 16.63
CA GLU A 233 -4.51 -1.95 17.46
C GLU A 233 -3.72 -0.80 18.11
N ASN A 234 -2.48 -1.08 18.51
CA ASN A 234 -1.54 -0.13 19.12
C ASN A 234 -0.78 0.75 18.10
N ARG A 235 -1.32 0.94 16.90
CA ARG A 235 -0.74 1.80 15.87
C ARG A 235 -0.66 3.25 16.32
N ILE A 236 0.35 3.97 15.86
CA ILE A 236 0.54 5.39 16.21
C ILE A 236 -0.47 6.29 15.50
N SER A 237 -0.95 5.89 14.32
CA SER A 237 -1.98 6.58 13.52
C SER A 237 -2.53 5.65 12.43
N THR A 238 -3.54 6.08 11.68
CA THR A 238 -4.22 5.32 10.61
C THR A 238 -3.62 5.58 9.22
N PHE A 239 -2.32 5.38 9.04
CA PHE A 239 -1.66 5.67 7.76
C PHE A 239 -2.05 4.68 6.65
N TYR A 240 -1.97 3.38 6.93
CA TYR A 240 -2.30 2.32 5.98
C TYR A 240 -3.80 2.19 5.79
N SER A 241 -4.58 2.13 6.88
CA SER A 241 -6.03 1.87 6.76
C SER A 241 -6.76 2.99 6.01
N GLN A 242 -6.41 4.26 6.23
CA GLN A 242 -6.99 5.37 5.47
C GLN A 242 -6.60 5.30 4.00
N LEU A 243 -5.32 5.04 3.68
CA LEU A 243 -4.85 4.93 2.30
C LEU A 243 -5.51 3.75 1.58
N ALA A 244 -5.63 2.60 2.24
CA ALA A 244 -6.27 1.41 1.70
C ALA A 244 -7.73 1.70 1.32
N PHE A 245 -8.53 2.26 2.24
CA PHE A 245 -9.91 2.64 1.93
C PHE A 245 -10.00 3.73 0.86
N GLN A 246 -9.10 4.71 0.88
CA GLN A 246 -9.07 5.77 -0.13
C GLN A 246 -8.81 5.19 -1.52
N TYR A 247 -7.90 4.22 -1.64
CA TYR A 247 -7.59 3.56 -2.89
C TYR A 247 -8.79 2.76 -3.41
N VAL A 248 -9.44 1.94 -2.57
CA VAL A 248 -10.64 1.18 -2.97
C VAL A 248 -11.76 2.12 -3.41
N LEU A 249 -12.10 3.14 -2.63
CA LEU A 249 -13.17 4.08 -2.94
C LEU A 249 -12.86 4.94 -4.17
N SER A 250 -11.58 5.24 -4.45
CA SER A 250 -11.19 5.97 -5.65
C SER A 250 -11.34 5.10 -6.91
N ASN A 251 -11.01 3.80 -6.84
CA ASN A 251 -11.29 2.86 -7.93
C ASN A 251 -12.79 2.70 -8.15
N LEU A 252 -13.57 2.55 -7.07
CA LEU A 252 -15.02 2.46 -7.16
C LEU A 252 -15.62 3.70 -7.83
N TYR A 253 -15.19 4.90 -7.44
CA TYR A 253 -15.59 6.14 -8.11
C TYR A 253 -15.19 6.17 -9.59
N ALA A 254 -13.97 5.75 -9.94
CA ALA A 254 -13.50 5.75 -11.32
C ALA A 254 -14.34 4.82 -12.21
N ILE A 255 -14.73 3.65 -11.70
CA ILE A 255 -15.64 2.71 -12.38
C ILE A 255 -17.01 3.36 -12.58
N ILE A 256 -17.58 3.95 -11.52
CA ILE A 256 -18.88 4.65 -11.59
C ILE A 256 -18.82 5.79 -12.61
N TYR A 257 -17.76 6.59 -12.58
CA TYR A 257 -17.58 7.70 -13.51
C TYR A 257 -17.55 7.23 -14.96
N HIS A 258 -16.87 6.13 -15.25
CA HIS A 258 -16.86 5.55 -16.60
C HIS A 258 -18.25 5.09 -17.03
N GLN A 259 -18.96 4.33 -16.18
CA GLN A 259 -20.27 3.76 -16.52
C GLN A 259 -21.39 4.81 -16.70
N VAL A 260 -21.32 5.95 -16.00
CA VAL A 260 -22.34 7.01 -16.07
C VAL A 260 -22.10 7.97 -17.26
N ASN A 261 -20.87 8.01 -17.80
CA ASN A 261 -20.51 8.90 -18.91
C ASN A 261 -20.34 8.17 -20.27
N ASP A 262 -20.56 6.86 -20.31
CA ASP A 262 -20.71 6.08 -21.55
C ASP A 262 -22.14 6.17 -22.10
#